data_AF-A0A963VMZ9-F1
#
_entry.id   AF-A0A963VMZ9-F1
#
_cell.length_a   1.000
_cell.length_b   1.000
_cell.length_c   1.000
_cell.angle_alpha   90.00
_cell.angle_beta   90.00
_cell.angle_gamma   90.00
#
_symmetry.space_group_name_H-M   'P 1'
#
loop_
_entity.id
_entity.type
_entity.pdbx_description
1 polymer ?
#
loop_
_entity_poly.entity_id
_entity_poly.type
_entity_poly.pdbx_seq_one_letter_code
_entity_poly.pdbx_strand_id
1 'polypeptide(L)'
;FGRKAAENASAGPVAMGNVGAGAGAIAGGLKGGLGTASTDLGNGVIVGAIVAVNPGGSTVNPATGEFYAKYLEVGDEFGPLKAPFAQGRATGDVFALGAGEPVKNTTIAVVATNVKLTKAQAQKIAEMAQDGLARAIRPAHTMFDGDTVFVLGTGTIDLDTLKQEATWGFTPANINLLGSTAADTLARAIVRAMLHAETVGTTPSYKDRFPAAFGK
;
A
#
# COMPACT_ATOMS: atom_id res chain seq x y z
N PHE A 1 1.78 -24.61 -0.70
CA PHE A 1 1.30 -23.38 -0.04
C PHE A 1 0.14 -22.72 -0.79
N GLY A 2 0.24 -22.46 -2.11
CA GLY A 2 -0.84 -21.78 -2.88
C GLY A 2 -2.24 -22.38 -2.74
N ARG A 3 -2.41 -23.70 -2.92
CA ARG A 3 -3.72 -24.37 -2.74
C ARG A 3 -4.34 -24.13 -1.36
N LYS A 4 -3.56 -24.30 -0.29
CA LYS A 4 -4.01 -24.07 1.10
C LYS A 4 -4.43 -22.62 1.32
N ALA A 5 -3.69 -21.66 0.75
CA ALA A 5 -4.04 -20.25 0.86
C ALA A 5 -5.39 -19.95 0.18
N ALA A 6 -5.65 -20.56 -0.98
CA ALA A 6 -6.93 -20.43 -1.68
C ALA A 6 -8.08 -21.12 -0.92
N GLU A 7 -7.87 -22.32 -0.38
CA GLU A 7 -8.86 -23.05 0.43
C GLU A 7 -9.23 -22.32 1.73
N ASN A 8 -8.28 -21.57 2.31
CA ASN A 8 -8.49 -20.80 3.53
C ASN A 8 -8.98 -19.36 3.29
N ALA A 9 -9.18 -18.95 2.03
CA ALA A 9 -9.65 -17.59 1.74
C ALA A 9 -11.09 -17.41 2.23
N SER A 10 -11.34 -16.33 2.99
CA SER A 10 -12.65 -16.03 3.57
C SER A 10 -12.99 -14.55 3.45
N ALA A 11 -14.28 -14.24 3.55
CA ALA A 11 -14.74 -12.87 3.75
C ALA A 11 -14.43 -12.37 5.17
N GLY A 12 -14.51 -11.05 5.37
CA GLY A 12 -14.30 -10.41 6.68
C GLY A 12 -12.92 -9.80 6.86
N PRO A 13 -12.48 -9.59 8.12
CA PRO A 13 -11.18 -8.98 8.41
C PRO A 13 -10.01 -9.75 7.79
N VAL A 14 -9.10 -9.03 7.15
CA VAL A 14 -7.89 -9.58 6.56
C VAL A 14 -6.75 -9.47 7.57
N ALA A 15 -6.10 -10.59 7.89
CA ALA A 15 -4.90 -10.57 8.72
C ALA A 15 -3.77 -9.80 8.01
N MET A 16 -3.07 -8.94 8.75
CA MET A 16 -1.96 -8.09 8.24
C MET A 16 -0.65 -8.42 8.96
N GLY A 17 0.45 -7.86 8.47
CA GLY A 17 1.79 -8.06 9.03
C GLY A 17 2.49 -9.29 8.45
N ASN A 18 3.06 -10.13 9.33
CA ASN A 18 3.96 -11.22 8.96
C ASN A 18 3.21 -12.50 8.52
N VAL A 19 2.24 -12.38 7.63
CA VAL A 19 1.37 -13.49 7.20
C VAL A 19 1.36 -13.65 5.68
N GLY A 20 1.16 -14.89 5.21
CA GLY A 20 1.06 -15.19 3.78
C GLY A 20 2.25 -14.67 2.98
N ALA A 21 1.99 -13.90 1.92
CA ALA A 21 3.03 -13.27 1.09
C ALA A 21 3.88 -12.24 1.86
N GLY A 22 3.37 -11.68 2.96
CA GLY A 22 4.09 -10.74 3.82
C GLY A 22 5.06 -11.40 4.82
N ALA A 23 5.01 -12.72 4.99
CA ALA A 23 5.78 -13.43 6.03
C ALA A 23 7.29 -13.14 5.92
N GLY A 24 7.85 -13.24 4.72
CA GLY A 24 9.27 -12.97 4.43
C GLY A 24 9.58 -11.58 3.90
N ALA A 25 8.60 -10.68 3.82
CA ALA A 25 8.75 -9.40 3.14
C ALA A 25 9.66 -8.42 3.92
N ILE A 26 10.47 -7.65 3.21
CA ILE A 26 11.40 -6.64 3.69
C ILE A 26 11.20 -5.37 2.84
N ALA A 27 11.11 -4.21 3.49
CA ALA A 27 10.86 -2.92 2.84
C ALA A 27 11.94 -1.92 3.26
N GLY A 28 12.90 -1.65 2.37
CA GLY A 28 13.99 -0.72 2.66
C GLY A 28 14.77 -1.07 3.93
N GLY A 29 15.03 -2.36 4.17
CA GLY A 29 15.73 -2.84 5.37
C GLY A 29 14.88 -2.96 6.64
N LEU A 30 13.63 -2.48 6.64
CA LEU A 30 12.65 -2.78 7.69
C LEU A 30 11.86 -4.03 7.35
N LYS A 31 11.24 -4.66 8.35
CA LYS A 31 10.29 -5.74 8.11
C LYS A 31 9.10 -5.18 7.36
N GLY A 32 8.87 -5.71 6.15
CA GLY A 32 7.66 -5.50 5.36
C GLY A 32 6.52 -6.42 5.80
N GLY A 33 5.43 -6.45 5.05
CA GLY A 33 4.30 -7.30 5.43
C GLY A 33 3.14 -7.29 4.45
N LEU A 34 2.07 -7.95 4.83
CA LEU A 34 0.78 -7.89 4.15
C LEU A 34 -0.03 -6.73 4.76
N GLY A 35 -0.59 -5.87 3.92
CA GLY A 35 -1.46 -4.78 4.36
C GLY A 35 -2.72 -4.71 3.53
N THR A 36 -3.78 -4.16 4.10
CA THR A 36 -5.02 -3.86 3.38
C THR A 36 -5.58 -2.52 3.82
N ALA A 37 -6.33 -1.85 2.96
CA ALA A 37 -7.14 -0.69 3.30
C ALA A 37 -8.37 -0.64 2.38
N SER A 38 -9.37 0.14 2.76
CA SER A 38 -10.52 0.43 1.92
C SER A 38 -10.92 1.89 2.04
N THR A 39 -11.62 2.37 1.02
CA THR A 39 -12.25 3.69 0.94
C THR A 39 -13.68 3.53 0.46
N ASP A 40 -14.61 4.11 1.22
CA ASP A 40 -16.01 4.25 0.81
C ASP A 40 -16.15 5.59 0.07
N LEU A 41 -16.56 5.52 -1.20
CA LEU A 41 -16.78 6.69 -2.06
C LEU A 41 -18.22 7.23 -1.97
N GLY A 42 -19.04 6.65 -1.10
CA GLY A 42 -20.48 6.90 -1.03
C GLY A 42 -21.23 6.15 -2.13
N ASN A 43 -22.56 6.27 -2.10
CA ASN A 43 -23.47 5.60 -3.05
C ASN A 43 -23.27 4.08 -3.16
N GLY A 44 -22.74 3.47 -2.10
CA GLY A 44 -22.44 2.04 -2.05
C GLY A 44 -21.17 1.63 -2.82
N VAL A 45 -20.37 2.57 -3.33
CA VAL A 45 -19.14 2.25 -4.07
C VAL A 45 -17.95 2.15 -3.12
N ILE A 46 -17.29 0.99 -3.15
CA ILE A 46 -16.11 0.71 -2.32
C ILE A 46 -14.90 0.45 -3.21
N VAL A 47 -13.75 0.97 -2.79
CA VAL A 47 -12.43 0.60 -3.32
C VAL A 47 -11.62 -0.01 -2.17
N GLY A 48 -11.15 -1.24 -2.34
CA GLY A 48 -10.27 -1.94 -1.41
C GLY A 48 -8.92 -2.22 -2.06
N ALA A 49 -7.86 -2.27 -1.25
CA ALA A 49 -6.54 -2.68 -1.68
C ALA A 49 -5.96 -3.71 -0.70
N ILE A 50 -5.20 -4.67 -1.21
CA ILE A 50 -4.35 -5.58 -0.44
C ILE A 50 -2.98 -5.66 -1.11
N VAL A 51 -1.92 -5.65 -0.32
CA VAL A 51 -0.54 -5.52 -0.83
C VAL A 51 0.45 -6.31 0.01
N ALA A 52 1.36 -7.02 -0.66
CA ALA A 52 2.58 -7.56 -0.06
C ALA A 52 3.73 -6.57 -0.29
N VAL A 53 4.19 -5.93 0.77
CA VAL A 53 5.14 -4.81 0.73
C VAL A 53 6.57 -5.35 0.87
N ASN A 54 7.23 -5.59 -0.26
CA ASN A 54 8.63 -6.01 -0.31
C ASN A 54 9.48 -5.14 -1.28
N PRO A 55 9.46 -3.79 -1.19
CA PRO A 55 10.22 -2.93 -2.09
C PRO A 55 11.71 -2.84 -1.71
N GLY A 56 12.55 -2.56 -2.71
CA GLY A 56 13.94 -2.19 -2.46
C GLY A 56 14.07 -0.80 -1.84
N GLY A 57 13.15 0.10 -2.19
CA GLY A 57 13.05 1.43 -1.60
C GLY A 57 12.48 1.46 -0.18
N SER A 58 12.58 2.63 0.44
CA SER A 58 12.05 2.88 1.79
C SER A 58 10.58 3.28 1.76
N THR A 59 9.81 2.83 2.74
CA THR A 59 8.45 3.33 2.99
C THR A 59 8.40 4.56 3.90
N VAL A 60 9.55 4.96 4.44
CA VAL A 60 9.67 6.06 5.41
C VAL A 60 10.73 7.06 4.96
N ASN A 61 10.50 8.33 5.27
CA ASN A 61 11.46 9.38 5.05
C ASN A 61 12.63 9.24 6.05
N PRO A 62 13.88 8.99 5.60
CA PRO A 62 15.03 8.89 6.51
C PRO A 62 15.30 10.13 7.34
N ALA A 63 14.91 11.30 6.85
CA ALA A 63 15.17 12.54 7.56
C ALA A 63 14.26 12.70 8.79
N THR A 64 13.01 12.21 8.72
CA THR A 64 12.01 12.42 9.77
C THR A 64 11.58 11.15 10.48
N GLY A 65 11.74 9.98 9.86
CA GLY A 65 11.23 8.68 10.33
C GLY A 65 9.72 8.48 10.05
N GLU A 66 9.07 9.41 9.35
CA GLU A 66 7.65 9.32 9.01
C GLU A 66 7.41 8.52 7.73
N PHE A 67 6.27 7.83 7.65
CA PHE A 67 5.83 7.21 6.40
C PHE A 67 5.59 8.28 5.32
N TYR A 68 6.03 8.01 4.08
CA TYR A 68 5.80 8.93 2.97
C TYR A 68 4.32 9.16 2.71
N ALA A 69 3.49 8.12 2.84
CA ALA A 69 2.04 8.16 2.62
C ALA A 69 1.22 8.47 3.88
N LYS A 70 1.83 8.93 4.99
CA LYS A 70 1.11 9.26 6.23
C LYS A 70 -0.01 10.28 6.01
N TYR A 71 0.19 11.24 5.11
CA TYR A 71 -0.77 12.31 4.82
C TYR A 71 -2.08 11.82 4.14
N LEU A 72 -2.15 10.55 3.73
CA LEU A 72 -3.33 9.93 3.13
C LEU A 72 -4.20 9.18 4.15
N GLU A 73 -3.91 9.35 5.44
CA GLU A 73 -4.73 8.80 6.52
C GLU A 73 -6.20 9.23 6.39
N VAL A 74 -7.13 8.35 6.75
CA VAL A 74 -8.57 8.65 6.86
C VAL A 74 -8.99 8.30 8.27
N GLY A 75 -9.57 9.29 8.96
CA GLY A 75 -9.79 9.19 10.40
C GLY A 75 -8.45 9.03 11.13
N ASP A 76 -8.41 8.14 12.12
CA ASP A 76 -7.21 7.85 12.92
C ASP A 76 -6.71 6.42 12.65
N GLU A 77 -6.78 5.94 11.40
CA GLU A 77 -6.50 4.53 11.07
C GLU A 77 -5.04 4.10 11.27
N PHE A 78 -4.09 5.05 11.33
CA PHE A 78 -2.68 4.80 11.66
C PHE A 78 -2.38 5.04 13.14
N GLY A 79 -3.34 5.60 13.89
CA GLY A 79 -3.17 6.03 15.27
C GLY A 79 -2.35 7.33 15.39
N PRO A 80 -2.04 7.79 16.62
CA PRO A 80 -1.44 9.09 16.86
C PRO A 80 0.08 9.12 16.59
N LEU A 81 0.49 8.79 15.37
CA LEU A 81 1.90 8.73 14.98
C LEU A 81 2.55 10.11 15.03
N LYS A 82 3.62 10.23 15.80
CA LYS A 82 4.51 11.41 15.83
C LYS A 82 5.65 11.24 14.84
N ALA A 83 6.25 12.34 14.39
CA ALA A 83 7.49 12.29 13.64
C ALA A 83 8.64 11.88 14.58
N PRO A 84 9.31 10.73 14.35
CA PRO A 84 10.39 10.27 15.23
C PRO A 84 11.55 11.26 15.38
N PHE A 85 11.86 12.00 14.31
CA PHE A 85 12.96 12.97 14.27
C PHE A 85 12.44 14.38 13.99
N ALA A 86 11.75 14.97 14.96
CA ALA A 86 11.17 16.31 14.83
C ALA A 86 12.21 17.45 14.70
N GLN A 87 13.51 17.20 14.96
CA GLN A 87 14.56 18.25 15.00
C GLN A 87 15.85 17.95 14.20
N GLY A 88 15.93 16.88 13.42
CA GLY A 88 17.12 16.62 12.60
C GLY A 88 17.48 15.15 12.45
N ARG A 89 18.13 14.86 11.31
CA ARG A 89 18.49 13.54 10.76
C ARG A 89 18.84 12.47 11.79
N ALA A 90 18.34 11.26 11.55
CA ALA A 90 19.07 10.06 11.95
C ALA A 90 20.48 10.09 11.35
N THR A 91 21.49 10.32 12.18
CA THR A 91 22.90 10.14 11.84
C THR A 91 23.18 8.64 11.77
N GLY A 92 23.07 8.07 10.58
CA GLY A 92 23.38 6.67 10.29
C GLY A 92 22.71 6.25 8.99
N ASP A 93 23.36 5.42 8.19
CA ASP A 93 22.87 4.91 6.91
C ASP A 93 21.52 4.19 7.05
N VAL A 94 20.41 4.95 7.08
CA VAL A 94 19.09 4.38 7.40
C VAL A 94 18.54 3.54 6.24
N PHE A 95 19.06 3.70 5.02
CA PHE A 95 18.55 3.02 3.82
C PHE A 95 19.64 2.67 2.80
N ALA A 96 20.81 2.24 3.27
CA ALA A 96 21.74 1.58 2.36
C ALA A 96 21.23 0.16 2.14
N LEU A 97 20.67 -0.12 0.96
CA LEU A 97 20.74 -1.48 0.41
C LEU A 97 22.22 -1.87 0.50
N GLY A 98 22.55 -2.80 1.38
CA GLY A 98 23.92 -3.26 1.55
C GLY A 98 24.49 -3.62 0.18
N ALA A 99 25.76 -3.32 -0.07
CA ALA A 99 26.45 -3.54 -1.35
C ALA A 99 26.62 -5.03 -1.73
N GLY A 100 25.76 -5.92 -1.24
CA GLY A 100 25.81 -7.36 -1.44
C GLY A 100 24.50 -7.90 -2.01
N GLU A 101 24.64 -8.60 -3.14
CA GLU A 101 23.64 -9.32 -3.95
C GLU A 101 22.49 -8.46 -4.53
N PRO A 102 22.12 -8.68 -5.80
CA PRO A 102 20.92 -8.05 -6.38
C PRO A 102 19.68 -8.62 -5.69
N VAL A 103 19.24 -7.96 -4.61
CA VAL A 103 17.99 -8.29 -3.94
C VAL A 103 16.86 -8.00 -4.93
N LYS A 104 16.23 -9.06 -5.45
CA LYS A 104 15.00 -8.96 -6.25
C LYS A 104 13.87 -8.59 -5.31
N ASN A 105 13.53 -7.32 -5.28
CA ASN A 105 12.45 -6.79 -4.48
C ASN A 105 11.18 -6.74 -5.36
N THR A 106 10.00 -6.77 -4.76
CA THR A 106 8.73 -6.83 -5.50
C THR A 106 7.58 -6.41 -4.59
N THR A 107 6.90 -5.32 -4.91
CA THR A 107 5.61 -5.01 -4.30
C THR A 107 4.47 -5.52 -5.17
N ILE A 108 3.66 -6.45 -4.66
CA ILE A 108 2.53 -7.02 -5.40
C ILE A 108 1.24 -6.59 -4.72
N ALA A 109 0.34 -5.97 -5.47
CA ALA A 109 -0.92 -5.47 -4.97
C ALA A 109 -2.12 -5.95 -5.80
N VAL A 110 -3.27 -6.03 -5.12
CA VAL A 110 -4.58 -6.14 -5.75
C VAL A 110 -5.43 -4.98 -5.26
N VAL A 111 -6.01 -4.23 -6.19
CA VAL A 111 -7.10 -3.30 -5.92
C VAL A 111 -8.40 -3.94 -6.39
N ALA A 112 -9.42 -3.89 -5.56
CA ALA A 112 -10.75 -4.40 -5.88
C ALA A 112 -11.79 -3.30 -5.68
N THR A 113 -12.76 -3.23 -6.58
CA THR A 113 -13.95 -2.40 -6.42
C THR A 113 -15.20 -3.22 -6.73
N ASN A 114 -16.33 -2.80 -6.20
CA ASN A 114 -17.61 -3.41 -6.49
C ASN A 114 -18.26 -2.89 -7.79
N VAL A 115 -17.58 -1.96 -8.47
CA VAL A 115 -17.98 -1.41 -9.77
C VAL A 115 -17.73 -2.39 -10.92
N LYS A 116 -18.65 -2.41 -11.89
CA LYS A 116 -18.51 -3.11 -13.16
C LYS A 116 -17.54 -2.38 -14.07
N LEU A 117 -16.44 -3.06 -14.40
CA LEU A 117 -15.35 -2.51 -15.20
C LEU A 117 -15.14 -3.33 -16.48
N THR A 118 -14.89 -2.64 -17.58
CA THR A 118 -14.27 -3.27 -18.76
C THR A 118 -12.79 -3.54 -18.48
N LYS A 119 -12.15 -4.39 -19.29
CA LYS A 119 -10.71 -4.68 -19.16
C LYS A 119 -9.84 -3.44 -19.32
N ALA A 120 -10.17 -2.56 -20.27
CA ALA A 120 -9.44 -1.31 -20.49
C ALA A 120 -9.58 -0.35 -19.29
N GLN A 121 -10.77 -0.26 -18.70
CA GLN A 121 -11.00 0.55 -17.50
C GLN A 121 -10.23 0.01 -16.29
N ALA A 122 -10.27 -1.30 -16.06
CA ALA A 122 -9.50 -1.94 -14.99
C ALA A 122 -7.99 -1.75 -15.18
N GLN A 123 -7.48 -1.88 -16.41
CA GLN A 123 -6.08 -1.60 -16.74
C GLN A 123 -5.73 -0.14 -16.44
N LYS A 124 -6.59 0.82 -16.80
CA LYS A 124 -6.32 2.23 -16.53
C LYS A 124 -6.27 2.55 -15.04
N ILE A 125 -7.17 1.95 -14.25
CA ILE A 125 -7.14 2.06 -12.79
C ILE A 125 -5.86 1.42 -12.23
N ALA A 126 -5.40 0.30 -12.81
CA ALA A 126 -4.16 -0.35 -12.38
C ALA A 126 -2.93 0.54 -12.62
N GLU A 127 -2.87 1.21 -13.77
CA GLU A 127 -1.85 2.21 -14.07
C GLU A 127 -1.85 3.34 -13.04
N MET A 128 -3.03 3.92 -12.74
CA MET A 128 -3.13 5.00 -11.75
C MET A 128 -2.80 4.52 -10.34
N ALA A 129 -3.17 3.30 -9.98
CA ALA A 129 -2.88 2.73 -8.67
C ALA A 129 -1.36 2.59 -8.40
N GLN A 130 -0.53 2.46 -9.44
CA GLN A 130 0.94 2.50 -9.30
C GLN A 130 1.42 3.83 -8.68
N ASP A 131 0.69 4.94 -8.88
CA ASP A 131 1.00 6.21 -8.19
C ASP A 131 0.94 6.05 -6.66
N GLY A 132 0.09 5.16 -6.16
CA GLY A 132 0.01 4.80 -4.75
C GLY A 132 1.30 4.14 -4.23
N LEU A 133 1.93 3.29 -5.06
CA LEU A 133 3.25 2.74 -4.74
C LEU A 133 4.28 3.87 -4.66
N ALA A 134 4.32 4.76 -5.67
CA ALA A 134 5.28 5.87 -5.72
C ALA A 134 5.09 6.91 -4.59
N ARG A 135 3.86 7.11 -4.11
CA ARG A 135 3.56 7.98 -2.93
C ARG A 135 4.04 7.35 -1.62
N ALA A 136 4.04 6.03 -1.52
CA ALA A 136 4.36 5.33 -0.28
C ALA A 136 5.80 4.79 -0.23
N ILE A 137 6.47 4.62 -1.37
CA ILE A 137 7.77 3.94 -1.50
C ILE A 137 8.74 4.83 -2.29
N ARG A 138 9.97 4.98 -1.78
CA ARG A 138 11.01 5.77 -2.45
C ARG A 138 12.41 5.14 -2.35
N PRO A 139 13.10 4.88 -3.48
CA PRO A 139 12.54 4.84 -4.84
C PRO A 139 11.57 3.65 -5.03
N ALA A 140 10.58 3.79 -5.92
CA ALA A 140 9.75 2.70 -6.42
C ALA A 140 10.10 2.41 -7.89
N HIS A 141 9.63 1.28 -8.44
CA HIS A 141 9.79 0.94 -9.86
C HIS A 141 11.24 0.89 -10.36
N THR A 142 12.17 0.50 -9.48
CA THR A 142 13.56 0.35 -9.91
C THR A 142 13.69 -0.87 -10.84
N MET A 143 14.83 -0.96 -11.55
CA MET A 143 15.15 -2.15 -12.38
C MET A 143 15.24 -3.45 -11.57
N PHE A 144 15.25 -3.36 -10.24
CA PHE A 144 15.33 -4.50 -9.32
C PHE A 144 13.99 -4.78 -8.63
N ASP A 145 12.95 -3.99 -8.91
CA ASP A 145 11.60 -4.15 -8.38
C ASP A 145 10.67 -4.80 -9.42
N GLY A 146 9.97 -5.86 -9.01
CA GLY A 146 8.92 -6.52 -9.80
C GLY A 146 7.51 -5.95 -9.58
N ASP A 147 7.38 -4.64 -9.35
CA ASP A 147 6.13 -4.02 -8.89
C ASP A 147 4.94 -4.32 -9.82
N THR A 148 3.87 -4.89 -9.26
CA THR A 148 2.70 -5.31 -10.04
C THR A 148 1.40 -5.01 -9.29
N VAL A 149 0.47 -4.32 -9.97
CA VAL A 149 -0.88 -4.06 -9.44
C VAL A 149 -1.93 -4.73 -10.33
N PHE A 150 -2.77 -5.56 -9.72
CA PHE A 150 -3.95 -6.13 -10.37
C PHE A 150 -5.20 -5.37 -9.95
N VAL A 151 -6.14 -5.16 -10.88
CA VAL A 151 -7.44 -4.53 -10.59
C VAL A 151 -8.58 -5.50 -10.87
N LEU A 152 -9.52 -5.58 -9.93
CA LEU A 152 -10.72 -6.39 -9.99
C LEU A 152 -11.96 -5.52 -9.84
N GLY A 153 -12.97 -5.74 -10.67
CA GLY A 153 -14.32 -5.20 -10.49
C GLY A 153 -15.28 -6.37 -10.25
N THR A 154 -15.96 -6.44 -9.11
CA THR A 154 -16.92 -7.53 -8.84
C THR A 154 -18.21 -7.39 -9.66
N GLY A 155 -18.47 -6.19 -10.19
CA GLY A 155 -19.59 -5.95 -11.11
C GLY A 155 -20.96 -5.89 -10.46
N THR A 156 -21.03 -5.64 -9.15
CA THR A 156 -22.31 -5.55 -8.42
C THR A 156 -22.98 -4.18 -8.58
N ILE A 157 -22.23 -3.15 -9.00
CA ILE A 157 -22.72 -1.77 -9.21
C ILE A 157 -22.23 -1.26 -10.56
N ASP A 158 -23.06 -0.51 -11.29
CA ASP A 158 -22.65 0.12 -12.55
C ASP A 158 -21.80 1.38 -12.32
N LEU A 159 -20.84 1.63 -13.21
CA LEU A 159 -19.91 2.77 -13.14
C LEU A 159 -20.62 4.13 -12.99
N ASP A 160 -21.78 4.28 -13.62
CA ASP A 160 -22.55 5.53 -13.63
C ASP A 160 -23.18 5.89 -12.27
N THR A 161 -23.15 4.96 -11.30
CA THR A 161 -23.58 5.21 -9.91
C THR A 161 -22.75 6.29 -9.22
N LEU A 162 -21.50 6.48 -9.65
CA LEU A 162 -20.62 7.52 -9.13
C LEU A 162 -21.05 8.94 -9.52
N LYS A 163 -21.84 9.08 -10.60
CA LYS A 163 -22.43 10.34 -11.08
C LYS A 163 -21.45 11.52 -11.12
N GLN A 164 -20.17 11.28 -11.43
CA GLN A 164 -19.19 12.36 -11.53
C GLN A 164 -19.45 13.16 -12.79
N GLU A 165 -19.70 14.45 -12.63
CA GLU A 165 -19.93 15.37 -13.74
C GLU A 165 -18.62 16.02 -14.20
N ALA A 166 -18.37 16.00 -15.50
CA ALA A 166 -17.24 16.70 -16.09
C ALA A 166 -17.51 17.08 -17.55
N THR A 167 -16.94 18.18 -18.00
CA THR A 167 -17.07 18.69 -19.38
C THR A 167 -16.55 17.71 -20.44
N TRP A 168 -15.64 16.81 -20.05
CA TRP A 168 -15.00 15.79 -20.89
C TRP A 168 -15.66 14.41 -20.77
N GLY A 169 -16.83 14.32 -20.12
CA GLY A 169 -17.69 13.14 -20.07
C GLY A 169 -17.68 12.40 -18.73
N PHE A 170 -18.81 11.74 -18.43
CA PHE A 170 -19.03 11.03 -17.16
C PHE A 170 -18.15 9.81 -16.97
N THR A 171 -17.96 8.99 -18.03
CA THR A 171 -17.18 7.75 -17.92
C THR A 171 -15.72 8.01 -17.52
N PRO A 172 -14.96 8.89 -18.20
CA PRO A 172 -13.59 9.14 -17.76
C PRO A 172 -13.58 9.78 -16.36
N ALA A 173 -14.60 10.56 -15.99
CA ALA A 173 -14.67 11.21 -14.67
C ALA A 173 -14.80 10.18 -13.55
N ASN A 174 -15.69 9.21 -13.72
CA ASN A 174 -15.85 8.09 -12.81
C ASN A 174 -14.57 7.24 -12.74
N ILE A 175 -13.88 7.01 -13.86
CA ILE A 175 -12.61 6.26 -13.88
C ILE A 175 -11.48 7.02 -13.17
N ASN A 176 -11.38 8.33 -13.35
CA ASN A 176 -10.38 9.15 -12.67
C ASN A 176 -10.61 9.15 -11.15
N LEU A 177 -11.87 9.24 -10.70
CA LEU A 177 -12.20 9.13 -9.28
C LEU A 177 -11.80 7.76 -8.73
N LEU A 178 -12.17 6.66 -9.40
CA LEU A 178 -11.78 5.30 -8.98
C LEU A 178 -10.27 5.11 -8.97
N GLY A 179 -9.56 5.57 -10.01
CA GLY A 179 -8.12 5.43 -10.14
C GLY A 179 -7.33 6.22 -9.10
N SER A 180 -7.72 7.48 -8.85
CA SER A 180 -7.07 8.30 -7.82
C SER A 180 -7.31 7.70 -6.43
N THR A 181 -8.55 7.27 -6.16
CA THR A 181 -8.91 6.60 -4.90
C THR A 181 -8.17 5.28 -4.73
N ALA A 182 -8.00 4.51 -5.80
CA ALA A 182 -7.22 3.27 -5.79
C ALA A 182 -5.77 3.53 -5.41
N ALA A 183 -5.16 4.57 -5.95
CA ALA A 183 -3.80 4.98 -5.61
C ALA A 183 -3.67 5.35 -4.12
N ASP A 184 -4.59 6.18 -3.61
CA ASP A 184 -4.55 6.57 -2.19
C ASP A 184 -4.81 5.38 -1.26
N THR A 185 -5.80 4.55 -1.59
CA THR A 185 -6.14 3.34 -0.84
C THR A 185 -4.97 2.35 -0.80
N LEU A 186 -4.26 2.19 -1.92
CA LEU A 186 -3.07 1.33 -1.96
C LEU A 186 -1.92 1.90 -1.14
N ALA A 187 -1.67 3.21 -1.21
CA ALA A 187 -0.65 3.86 -0.39
C ALA A 187 -0.94 3.70 1.12
N ARG A 188 -2.20 3.84 1.53
CA ARG A 188 -2.67 3.56 2.90
C ARG A 188 -2.43 2.10 3.29
N ALA A 189 -2.77 1.15 2.41
CA ALA A 189 -2.55 -0.28 2.67
C ALA A 189 -1.06 -0.61 2.91
N ILE A 190 -0.14 0.08 2.23
CA ILE A 190 1.31 -0.05 2.46
C ILE A 190 1.68 0.41 3.88
N VAL A 191 1.21 1.59 4.31
CA VAL A 191 1.45 2.08 5.68
C VAL A 191 0.92 1.09 6.71
N ARG A 192 -0.30 0.57 6.51
CA ARG A 192 -0.87 -0.44 7.41
C ARG A 192 -0.06 -1.73 7.44
N ALA A 193 0.48 -2.18 6.31
CA ALA A 193 1.37 -3.35 6.27
C ALA A 193 2.59 -3.16 7.21
N MET A 194 3.24 -2.00 7.10
CA MET A 194 4.44 -1.67 7.88
C MET A 194 4.14 -1.52 9.38
N LEU A 195 2.98 -0.95 9.73
CA LEU A 195 2.54 -0.82 11.13
C LEU A 195 2.21 -2.16 11.79
N HIS A 196 1.70 -3.12 11.02
CA HIS A 196 1.32 -4.46 11.52
C HIS A 196 2.46 -5.48 11.43
N ALA A 197 3.55 -5.18 10.73
CA ALA A 197 4.74 -6.01 10.72
C ALA A 197 5.40 -6.08 12.11
N GLU A 198 6.03 -7.22 12.40
CA GLU A 198 6.75 -7.47 13.66
C GLU A 198 8.19 -7.89 13.36
N THR A 199 9.14 -7.57 14.23
CA THR A 199 10.56 -7.92 14.02
C THR A 199 10.73 -9.42 13.84
N VAL A 200 11.54 -9.82 12.86
CA VAL A 200 11.92 -11.22 12.63
C VAL A 200 13.44 -11.31 12.57
N GLY A 201 14.03 -12.05 13.51
CA GLY A 201 15.48 -12.17 13.63
C GLY A 201 16.13 -10.80 13.79
N THR A 202 17.00 -10.43 12.84
CA THR A 202 17.71 -9.15 12.83
C THR A 202 17.03 -8.06 12.00
N THR A 203 15.91 -8.35 11.33
CA THR A 203 15.17 -7.38 10.51
C THR A 203 14.12 -6.66 11.37
N PRO A 204 14.33 -5.37 11.73
CA PRO A 204 13.47 -4.67 12.66
C PRO A 204 12.14 -4.24 12.01
N SER A 205 11.05 -4.30 12.77
CA SER A 205 9.79 -3.65 12.40
C SER A 205 9.89 -2.13 12.48
N TYR A 206 8.95 -1.42 11.85
CA TYR A 206 8.84 0.04 12.03
C TYR A 206 8.66 0.43 13.50
N LYS A 207 7.82 -0.31 14.24
CA LYS A 207 7.54 -0.08 15.67
C LYS A 207 8.81 -0.17 16.51
N ASP A 208 9.63 -1.19 16.28
CA ASP A 208 10.85 -1.41 17.05
C ASP A 208 11.98 -0.46 16.64
N ARG A 209 12.03 -0.07 15.35
CA ARG A 209 13.00 0.90 14.85
C ARG A 209 12.72 2.32 15.33
N PHE A 210 11.45 2.70 15.43
CA PHE A 210 11.00 4.06 15.74
C PHE A 210 9.97 4.08 16.89
N PRO A 211 10.33 3.63 18.10
CA PRO A 211 9.40 3.60 19.23
C PRO A 211 8.87 5.00 19.60
N ALA A 212 9.66 6.06 19.33
CA ALA A 212 9.26 7.45 19.54
C ALA A 212 8.04 7.88 18.70
N ALA A 213 7.72 7.17 17.61
CA ALA A 213 6.53 7.45 16.80
C ALA A 213 5.22 7.23 17.56
N PHE A 214 5.20 6.32 18.54
CA PHE A 214 3.98 5.83 19.19
C PHE A 214 3.66 6.49 20.53
N GLY A 215 4.49 7.45 20.97
CA GLY A 215 4.33 8.14 22.24
C GLY A 215 4.80 7.32 23.45
N LYS A 216 5.74 7.89 24.19
CA LYS A 216 5.67 7.96 25.65
C LYS A 216 5.60 9.43 26.03
#